data_AF-A0A847AMU3-F1
#
_entry.id   AF-A0A847AMU3-F1
#
_cell.length_a   1.000
_cell.length_b   1.000
_cell.length_c   1.000
_cell.angle_alpha   90.00
_cell.angle_beta   90.00
_cell.angle_gamma   90.00
#
_symmetry.space_group_name_H-M   'P 1'
#
loop_
_entity.id
_entity.type
_entity.pdbx_description
1 polymer ?
#
loop_
_entity_poly.entity_id
_entity_poly.type
_entity_poly.pdbx_seq_one_letter_code
_entity_poly.pdbx_strand_id
1 'polypeptide(L)'
;WPFSVSRLVFYPDFTNSRNRAEDYARSSSGIADSGGRPVLPVYLKYLKRAAELMEEGMKLYREAALASPAHKRSTAVREVVIAEQLQRMVESEHAILEFEDLRMSYVGESDRNKQGELLDKMELILRQEIERTNLSLLAASRDSRLGFQYECDYVYTPYALEEKLKVLMETLEKHLPEARMKS
;
A
#
# COMPACT_ATOMS: atom_id res chain seq x y z
N TRP A 1 -9.00 25.67 3.22
CA TRP A 1 -7.82 24.92 2.77
C TRP A 1 -8.26 23.49 2.53
N PRO A 2 -8.60 23.05 1.31
CA PRO A 2 -9.15 21.72 1.14
C PRO A 2 -8.01 20.70 1.14
N PHE A 3 -7.96 19.90 2.22
CA PHE A 3 -7.19 18.68 2.36
C PHE A 3 -7.57 17.74 1.20
N SER A 4 -6.77 17.66 0.15
CA SER A 4 -7.11 16.84 -1.01
C SER A 4 -6.50 15.45 -0.84
N VAL A 5 -7.20 14.59 -0.09
CA VAL A 5 -6.96 13.14 -0.07
C VAL A 5 -6.91 12.59 -1.51
N SER A 6 -7.56 13.24 -2.47
CA SER A 6 -7.54 12.91 -3.90
C SER A 6 -6.16 12.89 -4.58
N ARG A 7 -5.11 13.50 -4.00
CA ARG A 7 -3.74 13.39 -4.53
C ARG A 7 -2.96 12.18 -3.97
N LEU A 8 -3.42 11.62 -2.85
CA LEU A 8 -2.81 10.49 -2.15
C LEU A 8 -3.60 9.20 -2.35
N VAL A 9 -4.88 9.31 -2.71
CA VAL A 9 -5.71 8.20 -3.14
C VAL A 9 -5.33 7.85 -4.56
N PHE A 10 -4.71 6.69 -4.70
CA PHE A 10 -4.45 5.98 -5.94
C PHE A 10 -5.63 6.13 -6.92
N TYR A 11 -5.45 6.83 -8.04
CA TYR A 11 -6.46 6.95 -9.08
C TYR A 11 -5.95 6.21 -10.31
N PRO A 12 -6.35 4.94 -10.53
CA PRO A 12 -5.84 4.14 -11.63
C PRO A 12 -6.34 4.71 -12.95
N ASP A 13 -5.47 5.41 -13.64
CA ASP A 13 -5.70 5.87 -15.00
C ASP A 13 -5.06 4.89 -15.97
N PHE A 14 -5.86 3.98 -16.52
CA PHE A 14 -5.41 3.01 -17.53
C PHE A 14 -5.08 3.65 -18.89
N THR A 15 -5.34 4.94 -19.07
CA THR A 15 -4.92 5.71 -20.26
C THR A 15 -3.60 6.45 -20.05
N ASN A 16 -3.12 6.53 -18.81
CA ASN A 16 -1.86 7.20 -18.48
C ASN A 16 -0.66 6.37 -18.95
N SER A 17 0.23 7.02 -19.71
CA SER A 17 1.49 6.45 -20.22
C SER A 17 2.72 6.84 -19.39
N ARG A 18 2.53 7.62 -18.31
CA ARG A 18 3.62 8.01 -17.40
C ARG A 18 3.67 7.09 -16.18
N ASN A 19 4.83 6.48 -15.93
CA ASN A 19 5.09 5.66 -14.75
C ASN A 19 5.30 6.55 -13.51
N ARG A 20 4.21 6.82 -12.78
CA ARG A 20 4.27 7.65 -11.56
C ARG A 20 4.98 6.94 -10.40
N ALA A 21 5.00 5.61 -10.39
CA ALA A 21 5.71 4.84 -9.37
C ALA A 21 7.23 4.99 -9.50
N GLU A 22 7.75 5.02 -10.74
CA GLU A 22 9.16 5.31 -11.01
C GLU A 22 9.55 6.73 -10.58
N ASP A 23 8.71 7.72 -10.87
CA ASP A 23 8.94 9.10 -10.44
C ASP A 23 8.99 9.21 -8.91
N TYR A 24 8.06 8.54 -8.21
CA TYR A 24 8.02 8.48 -6.75
C TYR A 24 9.27 7.80 -6.18
N ALA A 25 9.62 6.62 -6.69
CA ALA A 25 10.79 5.88 -6.22
C ALA A 25 12.07 6.70 -6.41
N ARG A 26 12.19 7.44 -7.50
CA ARG A 26 13.32 8.33 -7.76
C ARG A 26 13.40 9.48 -6.77
N SER A 27 12.28 10.13 -6.44
CA SER A 27 12.27 11.22 -5.46
C SER A 27 12.52 10.74 -4.03
N SER A 28 12.01 9.56 -3.67
CA SER A 28 11.98 9.09 -2.29
C SER A 28 13.18 8.22 -1.90
N SER A 29 13.89 7.63 -2.88
CA SER A 29 15.01 6.71 -2.62
C SER A 29 16.34 7.41 -2.29
N GLY A 30 16.48 8.70 -2.58
CA GLY A 30 17.75 9.41 -2.46
C GLY A 30 18.82 9.00 -3.50
N ILE A 31 18.46 8.19 -4.50
CA ILE A 31 19.37 7.80 -5.59
C ILE A 31 19.48 8.97 -6.58
N ALA A 32 20.49 9.83 -6.37
CA ALA A 32 20.70 11.06 -7.15
C ALA A 32 21.09 10.82 -8.61
N ASP A 33 21.80 9.72 -8.91
CA ASP A 33 22.21 9.36 -10.27
C ASP A 33 22.05 7.85 -10.48
N SER A 34 21.02 7.46 -11.25
CA SER A 34 20.81 6.07 -11.64
C SER A 34 21.49 5.72 -12.98
N GLY A 35 22.16 6.67 -13.64
CA GLY A 35 22.74 6.49 -14.97
C GLY A 35 21.69 6.09 -16.02
N GLY A 36 20.47 6.63 -15.90
CA GLY A 36 19.34 6.27 -16.76
C GLY A 36 18.67 4.93 -16.44
N ARG A 37 19.11 4.20 -15.41
CA ARG A 37 18.47 2.93 -15.00
C ARG A 37 17.17 3.19 -14.21
N PRO A 38 16.16 2.30 -14.32
CA PRO A 38 14.98 2.34 -13.47
C PRO A 38 15.34 2.16 -11.99
N VAL A 39 14.72 2.96 -11.13
CA VAL A 39 14.92 2.95 -9.68
C VAL A 39 13.88 2.08 -8.99
N LEU A 40 12.64 2.05 -9.52
CA LEU A 40 11.50 1.35 -8.93
C LEU A 40 11.76 -0.14 -8.62
N PRO A 41 12.42 -0.94 -9.49
CA PRO A 41 12.66 -2.35 -9.17
C PRO A 41 13.53 -2.55 -7.91
N VAL A 42 14.53 -1.68 -7.73
CA VAL A 42 15.40 -1.72 -6.54
C VAL A 42 14.64 -1.22 -5.32
N TYR A 43 13.84 -0.17 -5.48
CA TYR A 43 12.99 0.38 -4.43
C TYR A 43 12.00 -0.67 -3.91
N LEU A 44 11.22 -1.30 -4.79
CA LEU A 44 10.28 -2.36 -4.46
C LEU A 44 10.97 -3.55 -3.78
N LYS A 45 12.13 -3.98 -4.30
CA LYS A 45 12.92 -5.06 -3.69
C LYS A 45 13.21 -4.78 -2.21
N TYR A 46 13.72 -3.59 -1.90
CA TYR A 46 14.08 -3.27 -0.51
C TYR A 46 12.88 -2.93 0.36
N LEU A 47 11.83 -2.33 -0.20
CA LEU A 47 10.58 -2.06 0.52
C LEU A 47 9.89 -3.37 0.94
N LYS A 48 9.82 -4.35 0.03
CA LYS A 48 9.36 -5.71 0.34
C LYS A 48 10.21 -6.37 1.41
N ARG A 49 11.54 -6.29 1.27
CA ARG A 49 12.46 -6.88 2.25
C ARG A 49 12.29 -6.25 3.63
N ALA A 50 12.05 -4.94 3.70
CA ALA A 50 11.76 -4.25 4.95
C ALA A 50 10.46 -4.78 5.57
N ALA A 51 9.38 -4.91 4.80
CA ALA A 51 8.12 -5.48 5.29
C ALA A 51 8.28 -6.92 5.80
N GLU A 52 9.02 -7.77 5.09
CA GLU A 52 9.31 -9.16 5.52
C GLU A 52 10.06 -9.21 6.86
N LEU A 53 11.10 -8.38 7.01
CA LEU A 53 11.87 -8.29 8.26
C LEU A 53 11.04 -7.70 9.40
N MET A 54 10.14 -6.75 9.10
CA MET A 54 9.17 -6.25 10.08
C MET A 54 8.25 -7.36 10.55
N GLU A 55 7.72 -8.22 9.66
CA GLU A 55 6.89 -9.36 10.04
C GLU A 55 7.64 -10.35 10.96
N GLU A 56 8.91 -10.64 10.66
CA GLU A 56 9.76 -11.45 11.54
C GLU A 56 9.85 -10.84 12.94
N GLY A 57 10.07 -9.52 13.05
CA GLY A 57 10.06 -8.81 14.31
C GLY A 57 8.69 -8.79 15.00
N MET A 58 7.61 -8.65 14.23
CA MET A 58 6.25 -8.60 14.74
C MET A 58 5.80 -9.92 15.38
N LYS A 59 6.28 -11.07 14.89
CA LYS A 59 6.05 -12.37 15.55
C LYS A 59 6.57 -12.35 16.98
N LEU A 60 7.82 -11.92 17.17
CA LEU A 60 8.44 -11.79 18.50
C LEU A 60 7.69 -10.77 19.36
N TYR A 61 7.24 -9.66 18.76
CA TYR A 61 6.55 -8.61 19.50
C TYR A 61 5.17 -9.04 19.99
N ARG A 62 4.42 -9.78 19.16
CA ARG A 62 3.15 -10.43 19.54
C ARG A 62 3.37 -11.42 20.68
N GLU A 63 4.37 -12.28 20.59
CA GLU A 63 4.71 -13.25 21.64
C GLU A 63 5.04 -12.57 22.98
N ALA A 64 5.87 -11.53 22.96
CA ALA A 64 6.22 -10.75 24.15
C ALA A 64 5.00 -10.06 24.78
N ALA A 65 4.11 -9.51 23.96
CA ALA A 65 2.88 -8.89 24.45
C ALA A 65 1.95 -9.90 25.13
N LEU A 66 1.81 -11.10 24.59
CA LEU A 66 0.99 -12.16 25.18
C LEU A 66 1.61 -12.73 26.47
N ALA A 67 2.93 -12.90 26.50
CA ALA A 67 3.69 -13.34 27.67
C ALA A 67 3.76 -12.29 28.79
N SER A 68 3.34 -11.05 28.53
CA SER A 68 3.36 -9.98 29.53
C SER A 68 2.49 -10.30 30.75
N PRO A 69 2.86 -9.80 31.95
CA PRO A 69 2.04 -9.93 33.15
C PRO A 69 0.60 -9.46 32.91
N ALA A 70 -0.38 -10.12 33.55
CA ALA A 70 -1.81 -9.87 33.29
C ALA A 70 -2.20 -8.38 33.39
N HIS A 71 -1.63 -7.65 34.34
CA HIS A 71 -1.89 -6.22 34.54
C HIS A 71 -1.27 -5.29 33.47
N LYS A 72 -0.35 -5.78 32.62
CA LYS A 72 0.29 -5.04 31.52
C LYS A 72 -0.15 -5.50 30.14
N ARG A 73 -0.69 -6.71 30.02
CA ARG A 73 -0.99 -7.37 28.74
C ARG A 73 -1.86 -6.52 27.82
N SER A 74 -2.91 -5.87 28.33
CA SER A 74 -3.79 -5.01 27.52
C SER A 74 -3.04 -3.83 26.90
N THR A 75 -2.13 -3.21 27.64
CA THR A 75 -1.25 -2.15 27.11
C THR A 75 -0.26 -2.70 26.09
N ALA A 76 0.40 -3.83 26.40
CA ALA A 76 1.35 -4.44 25.47
C ALA A 76 0.70 -4.81 24.13
N VAL A 77 -0.52 -5.34 24.15
CA VAL A 77 -1.29 -5.64 22.93
C VAL A 77 -1.61 -4.38 22.12
N ARG A 78 -1.91 -3.24 22.78
CA ARG A 78 -2.13 -1.97 22.06
C ARG A 78 -0.87 -1.48 21.36
N GLU A 79 0.30 -1.63 21.98
CA GLU A 79 1.57 -1.27 21.33
C GLU A 79 1.87 -2.15 20.11
N VAL A 80 1.50 -3.43 20.16
CA VAL A 80 1.58 -4.33 18.99
C VAL A 80 0.71 -3.80 17.85
N VAL A 81 -0.53 -3.38 18.11
CA VAL A 81 -1.42 -2.85 17.06
C VAL A 81 -0.83 -1.63 16.35
N ILE A 82 -0.11 -0.76 17.07
CA ILE A 82 0.59 0.38 16.47
C ILE A 82 1.75 -0.07 15.59
N ALA A 83 2.58 -0.99 16.08
CA ALA A 83 3.70 -1.50 15.30
C ALA A 83 3.21 -2.24 14.05
N GLU A 84 2.11 -2.99 14.14
CA GLU A 84 1.44 -3.59 12.98
C GLU A 84 0.94 -2.52 12.02
N GLN A 85 0.43 -1.38 12.50
CA GLN A 85 0.01 -0.31 11.62
C GLN A 85 1.19 0.25 10.81
N LEU A 86 2.36 0.42 11.41
CA LEU A 86 3.56 0.84 10.70
C LEU A 86 3.96 -0.18 9.63
N GLN A 87 3.88 -1.48 9.93
CA GLN A 87 4.12 -2.53 8.94
C GLN A 87 3.11 -2.45 7.79
N ARG A 88 1.81 -2.31 8.08
CA ARG A 88 0.77 -2.14 7.05
C ARG A 88 1.05 -0.94 6.16
N MET A 89 1.61 0.16 6.69
CA MET A 89 1.97 1.31 5.87
C MET A 89 3.05 0.97 4.82
N VAL A 90 4.10 0.25 5.23
CA VAL A 90 5.20 -0.19 4.34
C VAL A 90 4.68 -1.16 3.28
N GLU A 91 3.87 -2.13 3.69
CA GLU A 91 3.29 -3.10 2.78
C GLU A 91 2.31 -2.46 1.78
N SER A 92 1.55 -1.47 2.24
CA SER A 92 0.63 -0.72 1.40
C SER A 92 1.36 0.10 0.36
N GLU A 93 2.44 0.78 0.75
CA GLU A 93 3.30 1.51 -0.20
C GLU A 93 3.85 0.59 -1.28
N HIS A 94 4.35 -0.59 -0.90
CA HIS A 94 4.82 -1.59 -1.86
C HIS A 94 3.71 -2.02 -2.81
N ALA A 95 2.54 -2.36 -2.29
CA ALA A 95 1.40 -2.84 -3.07
C ALA A 95 0.95 -1.81 -4.11
N ILE A 96 0.84 -0.53 -3.73
CA ILE A 96 0.40 0.53 -4.64
C ILE A 96 1.44 0.79 -5.74
N LEU A 97 2.73 0.79 -5.40
CA LEU A 97 3.80 0.99 -6.38
C LEU A 97 3.91 -0.19 -7.35
N GLU A 98 3.79 -1.43 -6.85
CA GLU A 98 3.78 -2.63 -7.67
C GLU A 98 2.56 -2.66 -8.60
N PHE A 99 1.37 -2.30 -8.10
CA PHE A 99 0.17 -2.20 -8.93
C PHE A 99 0.36 -1.21 -10.08
N GLU A 100 0.92 -0.03 -9.83
CA GLU A 100 1.13 0.98 -10.86
C GLU A 100 2.18 0.52 -11.90
N ASP A 101 3.22 -0.20 -11.50
CA ASP A 101 4.20 -0.78 -12.42
C ASP A 101 3.57 -1.87 -13.31
N LEU A 102 2.72 -2.72 -12.73
CA LEU A 102 1.95 -3.72 -13.47
C LEU A 102 0.95 -3.05 -14.44
N ARG A 103 0.29 -1.97 -14.02
CA ARG A 103 -0.61 -1.19 -14.90
C ARG A 103 0.16 -0.62 -16.09
N MET A 104 1.34 -0.07 -15.86
CA MET A 104 2.23 0.43 -16.91
C MET A 104 2.66 -0.68 -17.87
N SER A 105 3.01 -1.85 -17.32
CA SER A 105 3.35 -3.04 -18.12
C SER A 105 2.16 -3.51 -18.96
N TYR A 106 0.95 -3.50 -18.39
CA TYR A 106 -0.28 -3.88 -19.08
C TYR A 106 -0.57 -2.98 -20.29
N VAL A 107 -0.42 -1.66 -20.15
CA VAL A 107 -0.63 -0.70 -21.25
C VAL A 107 0.36 -0.91 -22.40
N GLY A 108 1.59 -1.33 -22.09
CA GLY A 108 2.63 -1.58 -23.10
C GLY A 108 2.64 -3.00 -23.69
N GLU A 109 1.88 -3.93 -23.11
CA GLU A 109 1.84 -5.33 -23.55
C GLU A 109 0.83 -5.52 -24.70
N SER A 110 1.19 -6.34 -25.68
CA SER A 110 0.38 -6.64 -26.86
C SER A 110 -0.13 -8.08 -26.87
N ASP A 111 0.51 -8.98 -26.13
CA ASP A 111 0.07 -10.35 -25.95
C ASP A 111 -1.09 -10.42 -24.94
N ARG A 112 -2.26 -10.83 -25.43
CA ARG A 112 -3.48 -10.94 -24.63
C ARG A 112 -3.34 -11.89 -23.43
N ASN A 113 -2.59 -12.97 -23.57
CA ASN A 113 -2.39 -13.91 -22.45
C ASN A 113 -1.59 -13.24 -21.34
N LYS A 114 -0.54 -12.51 -21.70
CA LYS A 114 0.28 -11.76 -20.73
C LYS A 114 -0.49 -10.59 -20.12
N GLN A 115 -1.32 -9.91 -20.89
CA GLN A 115 -2.24 -8.90 -20.35
C GLN A 115 -3.17 -9.51 -19.29
N GLY A 116 -3.73 -10.70 -19.55
CA GLY A 116 -4.52 -11.44 -18.57
C GLY A 116 -3.76 -11.74 -17.28
N GLU A 117 -2.53 -12.25 -17.38
CA GLU A 117 -1.67 -12.53 -16.22
C GLU A 117 -1.33 -11.27 -15.41
N LEU A 118 -1.11 -10.12 -16.08
CA LEU A 118 -0.87 -8.84 -15.42
C LEU A 118 -2.11 -8.38 -14.65
N LEU A 119 -3.29 -8.49 -15.25
CA LEU A 119 -4.56 -8.15 -14.61
C LEU A 119 -4.87 -9.06 -13.41
N ASP A 120 -4.52 -10.36 -13.48
CA ASP A 120 -4.66 -11.29 -12.35
C ASP A 120 -3.78 -10.90 -11.16
N LYS A 121 -2.53 -10.49 -11.42
CA LYS A 121 -1.62 -9.99 -10.38
C LYS A 121 -2.13 -8.69 -9.76
N MET A 122 -2.62 -7.77 -10.59
CA MET A 122 -3.21 -6.51 -10.14
C MET A 122 -4.46 -6.76 -9.26
N GLU A 123 -5.30 -7.71 -9.65
CA GLU A 123 -6.48 -8.12 -8.87
C GLU A 123 -6.08 -8.67 -7.49
N LEU A 124 -5.08 -9.55 -7.45
CA LEU A 124 -4.58 -10.11 -6.19
C LEU A 124 -4.08 -9.00 -5.25
N ILE A 125 -3.32 -8.04 -5.77
CA ILE A 125 -2.81 -6.91 -5.00
C ILE A 125 -3.96 -6.07 -4.43
N LEU A 126 -4.99 -5.76 -5.24
CA LEU A 126 -6.14 -4.99 -4.76
C LEU A 126 -6.88 -5.71 -3.63
N ARG A 127 -7.12 -7.01 -3.76
CA ARG A 127 -7.82 -7.79 -2.73
C ARG A 127 -7.06 -7.77 -1.40
N GLN A 128 -5.74 -7.96 -1.45
CA GLN A 128 -4.87 -7.89 -0.27
C GLN A 128 -4.84 -6.47 0.31
N GLU A 129 -4.79 -5.45 -0.53
CA GLU A 129 -4.74 -4.05 -0.09
C GLU A 129 -6.08 -3.60 0.53
N ILE A 130 -7.21 -4.10 0.06
CA ILE A 130 -8.52 -3.89 0.68
C ILE A 130 -8.55 -4.49 2.09
N GLU A 131 -8.09 -5.74 2.26
CA GLU A 131 -8.00 -6.36 3.57
C GLU A 131 -7.09 -5.55 4.52
N ARG A 132 -5.90 -5.18 4.05
CA ARG A 132 -4.96 -4.35 4.80
C ARG A 132 -5.53 -2.98 5.19
N THR A 133 -6.25 -2.34 4.28
CA THR A 133 -6.87 -1.03 4.52
C THR A 133 -8.01 -1.15 5.54
N ASN A 134 -8.80 -2.22 5.50
CA ASN A 134 -9.81 -2.50 6.52
C ASN A 134 -9.19 -2.70 7.92
N LEU A 135 -8.08 -3.43 8.02
CA LEU A 135 -7.36 -3.60 9.28
C LEU A 135 -6.78 -2.26 9.79
N SER A 136 -6.29 -1.43 8.87
CA SER A 136 -5.81 -0.08 9.20
C SER A 136 -6.92 0.81 9.72
N LEU A 137 -8.11 0.76 9.10
CA LEU A 137 -9.29 1.50 9.53
C LEU A 137 -9.73 1.04 10.92
N LEU A 138 -9.75 -0.27 11.16
CA LEU A 138 -10.05 -0.81 12.48
C LEU A 138 -9.07 -0.30 13.54
N ALA A 139 -7.76 -0.33 13.26
CA ALA A 139 -6.74 0.17 14.17
C ALA A 139 -6.91 1.67 14.47
N ALA A 140 -7.08 2.50 13.43
CA ALA A 140 -7.29 3.95 13.56
C ALA A 140 -8.59 4.30 14.31
N SER A 141 -9.64 3.47 14.20
CA SER A 141 -10.90 3.65 14.94
C SER A 141 -10.79 3.34 16.44
N ARG A 142 -9.75 2.62 16.87
CA ARG A 142 -9.58 2.12 18.24
C ARG A 142 -8.41 2.75 18.99
N ASP A 143 -7.46 3.37 18.29
CA ASP A 143 -6.31 4.05 18.88
C ASP A 143 -6.12 5.44 18.26
N SER A 144 -6.34 6.48 19.07
CA SER A 144 -6.26 7.88 18.62
C SER A 144 -4.85 8.31 18.19
N ARG A 145 -3.82 7.53 18.53
CA ARG A 145 -2.44 7.77 18.07
C ARG A 145 -2.29 7.53 16.57
N LEU A 146 -3.16 6.72 15.95
CA LEU A 146 -3.06 6.28 14.55
C LEU A 146 -3.88 7.12 13.56
N GLY A 147 -4.43 8.26 13.99
CA GLY A 147 -5.34 9.06 13.15
C GLY A 147 -5.19 10.58 13.30
N PHE A 148 -4.14 11.07 13.97
CA PHE A 148 -3.94 12.50 14.18
C PHE A 148 -2.45 12.87 14.17
N GLN A 149 -1.99 13.54 13.12
CA GLN A 149 -0.74 14.27 13.13
C GLN A 149 -0.91 15.54 12.30
N TYR A 150 -0.79 16.71 12.94
CA TYR A 150 -1.05 18.02 12.33
C TYR A 150 -0.02 18.42 11.26
N GLU A 151 1.15 17.77 11.24
CA GLU A 151 2.36 18.23 10.55
C GLU A 151 2.89 17.24 9.50
N CYS A 152 2.19 16.12 9.28
CA CYS A 152 2.69 15.03 8.45
C CYS A 152 1.63 14.60 7.45
N ASP A 153 1.94 14.70 6.16
CA ASP A 153 1.12 14.30 5.00
C ASP A 153 0.78 12.78 4.95
N TYR A 154 0.95 12.04 6.05
CA TYR A 154 0.60 10.63 6.17
C TYR A 154 -0.86 10.49 6.57
N VAL A 155 -1.73 10.35 5.58
CA VAL A 155 -3.19 10.39 5.79
C VAL A 155 -3.75 8.99 6.07
N TYR A 156 -3.55 8.50 7.29
CA TYR A 156 -4.20 7.29 7.84
C TYR A 156 -5.37 7.64 8.78
N THR A 157 -6.01 8.78 8.55
CA THR A 157 -7.25 9.11 9.24
C THR A 157 -8.36 8.14 8.82
N PRO A 158 -9.37 7.87 9.67
CA PRO A 158 -10.50 7.03 9.29
C PRO A 158 -11.14 7.47 7.96
N TYR A 159 -11.34 8.78 7.79
CA TYR A 159 -11.87 9.35 6.54
C TYR A 159 -11.02 8.99 5.32
N ALA A 160 -9.69 9.14 5.39
CA ALA A 160 -8.84 8.85 4.23
C ALA A 160 -8.76 7.36 3.91
N LEU A 161 -8.82 6.50 4.93
CA LEU A 161 -8.88 5.06 4.75
C LEU A 161 -10.20 4.63 4.11
N GLU A 162 -11.31 5.25 4.48
CA GLU A 162 -12.61 5.04 3.82
C GLU A 162 -12.60 5.49 2.36
N GLU A 163 -12.04 6.66 2.05
CA GLU A 163 -11.90 7.14 0.67
C GLU A 163 -11.00 6.20 -0.15
N LYS A 164 -9.90 5.73 0.43
CA LYS A 164 -9.03 4.74 -0.21
C LYS A 164 -9.79 3.44 -0.51
N LEU A 165 -10.57 2.92 0.45
CA LEU A 165 -11.38 1.71 0.26
C LEU A 165 -12.36 1.86 -0.90
N LYS A 166 -13.04 3.00 -1.02
CA LYS A 166 -13.96 3.25 -2.14
C LYS A 166 -13.26 3.12 -3.49
N VAL A 167 -12.07 3.71 -3.62
CA VAL A 167 -11.34 3.66 -4.89
C VAL A 167 -10.76 2.28 -5.19
N LEU A 168 -10.25 1.57 -4.17
CA LEU A 168 -9.79 0.19 -4.34
C LEU A 168 -10.93 -0.73 -4.80
N MET A 169 -12.11 -0.59 -4.17
CA MET A 169 -13.31 -1.34 -4.54
C MET A 169 -13.80 -0.99 -5.94
N GLU A 170 -13.89 0.29 -6.30
CA GLU A 170 -14.26 0.70 -7.66
C GLU A 170 -13.27 0.13 -8.69
N THR A 171 -11.97 0.14 -8.38
CA THR A 171 -10.95 -0.42 -9.27
C THR A 171 -11.13 -1.92 -9.48
N LEU A 172 -11.38 -2.65 -8.39
CA LEU A 172 -11.57 -4.08 -8.39
C LEU A 172 -12.85 -4.49 -9.13
N GLU A 173 -13.96 -3.80 -8.86
CA GLU A 173 -15.29 -4.21 -9.33
C GLU A 173 -15.66 -3.66 -10.70
N LYS A 174 -15.02 -2.56 -11.13
CA LYS A 174 -15.35 -1.87 -12.38
C LYS A 174 -14.16 -1.79 -13.33
N HIS A 175 -13.05 -1.18 -12.90
CA HIS A 175 -11.96 -0.87 -13.83
C HIS A 175 -11.21 -2.11 -14.32
N LEU A 176 -10.89 -3.08 -13.45
CA LEU A 176 -10.25 -4.32 -13.87
C LEU A 176 -11.16 -5.16 -14.80
N PRO A 177 -12.45 -5.39 -14.50
CA PRO A 177 -13.36 -6.05 -15.44
C PRO A 177 -13.47 -5.33 -16.79
N GLU A 178 -13.57 -3.99 -16.79
CA GLU A 178 -13.59 -3.21 -18.03
C GLU A 178 -12.30 -3.37 -18.84
N ALA A 179 -11.14 -3.43 -18.18
CA ALA A 179 -9.85 -3.69 -18.83
C ALA A 179 -9.81 -5.10 -19.44
N ARG A 180 -10.30 -6.12 -18.71
CA ARG A 180 -10.40 -7.51 -19.20
C ARG A 180 -11.32 -7.65 -20.41
N MET A 181 -12.39 -6.86 -20.50
CA MET A 181 -13.28 -6.88 -21.67
C MET A 181 -12.66 -6.24 -22.92
N LYS A 182 -11.68 -5.34 -22.74
CA LYS A 182 -11.00 -4.63 -23.82
C LYS A 182 -9.74 -5.36 -24.33
N SER A 183 -9.21 -6.31 -23.55
CA SER A 183 -8.06 -7.15 -23.90
C SER A 183 -8.49 -8.31 -24.81
#